data_AF-A0A075HLJ0-F1
#
_entry.id   AF-A0A075HLJ0-F1
#
_cell.length_a   1.000
_cell.length_b   1.000
_cell.length_c   1.000
_cell.angle_alpha   90.00
_cell.angle_beta   90.00
_cell.angle_gamma   90.00
#
_symmetry.space_group_name_H-M   'P 1'
#
loop_
_entity.id
_entity.type
_entity.pdbx_description
1 polymer ?
#
loop_
_entity_poly.entity_id
_entity_poly.type
_entity_poly.pdbx_seq_one_letter_code
_entity_poly.pdbx_strand_id
1 'polypeptide(L)'
;MDKFIKNCKALLEKITMRYDANWIAFSGGLDSSILGQIKKDQDLNALTIIAKDFIGTDLTYSQIMGKHIGIHLELKYVSIDEMLDAIKGTIKILKNFNDIEIRNSIVSYIYLNALKKKNITKIITGDGADEIFAGYNFLVKKDHDELQKELKRMKKIMHFTSQKIANELGISVQMPFIDESIIKFVETLPVNLLVNQNDGVKFGKWILRKAFENDLPSNVIWREKTPMQDGSGTVGLIKMFDSVITDDIFKEKTKKIKSEDNVTIRTKESLHYYEFYKENFKIPECTNGNNQCSDCNAEIVSNSKFCGMCGRFPI
;
A
#
# COMPACT_ATOMS: atom_id res chain seq x y z
N MET A 1 -20.70 -11.46 -20.02
CA MET A 1 -20.08 -11.02 -18.76
C MET A 1 -19.38 -12.20 -18.08
N ASP A 2 -20.07 -13.32 -17.91
CA ASP A 2 -19.58 -14.53 -17.22
C ASP A 2 -18.29 -15.12 -17.78
N LYS A 3 -18.09 -15.06 -19.11
CA LYS A 3 -16.84 -15.52 -19.74
C LYS A 3 -15.62 -14.73 -19.23
N PHE A 4 -15.74 -13.41 -19.09
CA PHE A 4 -14.65 -12.58 -18.55
C PHE A 4 -14.38 -12.91 -17.08
N ILE A 5 -15.44 -13.08 -16.28
CA ILE A 5 -15.33 -13.43 -14.86
C ILE A 5 -14.62 -14.78 -14.68
N LYS A 6 -15.05 -15.82 -15.40
CA LYS A 6 -14.43 -17.15 -15.38
C LYS A 6 -12.97 -17.10 -15.85
N ASN A 7 -12.69 -16.37 -16.94
CA ASN A 7 -11.32 -16.23 -17.45
C ASN A 7 -10.42 -15.48 -16.46
N CYS A 8 -10.94 -14.45 -15.79
CA CYS A 8 -10.20 -13.70 -14.78
C CYS A 8 -9.81 -14.59 -13.60
N LYS A 9 -10.79 -15.35 -13.06
CA LYS A 9 -10.55 -16.32 -11.98
C LYS A 9 -9.47 -17.35 -12.38
N ALA A 10 -9.69 -18.05 -13.50
CA ALA A 10 -8.78 -19.09 -13.96
C ALA A 10 -7.36 -18.56 -14.25
N LEU A 11 -7.24 -17.36 -14.82
CA LEU A 11 -5.96 -16.73 -15.08
C LEU A 11 -5.25 -16.38 -13.77
N LEU A 12 -5.95 -15.74 -12.82
CA LEU A 12 -5.36 -15.37 -11.53
C LEU A 12 -4.97 -16.60 -10.71
N GLU A 13 -5.78 -17.66 -10.70
CA GLU A 13 -5.45 -18.96 -10.10
C GLU A 13 -4.17 -19.54 -10.72
N LYS A 14 -4.12 -19.61 -12.05
CA LYS A 14 -2.95 -20.12 -12.78
C LYS A 14 -1.68 -19.32 -12.49
N ILE A 15 -1.76 -17.99 -12.41
CA ILE A 15 -0.60 -17.13 -12.11
C ILE A 15 -0.17 -17.32 -10.66
N THR A 16 -1.12 -17.22 -9.73
CA THR A 16 -0.87 -17.29 -8.28
C THR A 16 -0.28 -18.65 -7.87
N MET A 17 -0.71 -19.74 -8.50
CA MET A 17 -0.16 -21.08 -8.21
C MET A 17 1.28 -21.31 -8.70
N ARG A 18 1.81 -20.48 -9.61
CA ARG A 18 3.23 -20.58 -10.04
C ARG A 18 4.20 -20.02 -9.00
N TYR A 19 3.70 -19.19 -8.11
CA TYR A 19 4.49 -18.55 -7.07
C TYR A 19 4.73 -19.52 -5.90
N ASP A 20 5.99 -19.65 -5.52
CA ASP A 20 6.47 -20.62 -4.54
C ASP A 20 6.65 -20.06 -3.13
N ALA A 21 6.25 -18.80 -2.87
CA ALA A 21 6.17 -18.28 -1.51
C ALA A 21 5.12 -19.06 -0.69
N ASN A 22 5.53 -19.47 0.50
CA ASN A 22 4.69 -20.10 1.52
C ASN A 22 4.30 -19.12 2.65
N TRP A 23 4.53 -17.82 2.46
CA TRP A 23 4.06 -16.75 3.34
C TRP A 23 3.30 -15.68 2.56
N ILE A 24 2.20 -15.16 3.13
CA ILE A 24 1.40 -14.05 2.59
C ILE A 24 1.29 -12.89 3.59
N ALA A 25 1.48 -11.67 3.11
CA ALA A 25 1.04 -10.47 3.84
C ALA A 25 -0.49 -10.39 3.78
N PHE A 26 -1.16 -10.57 4.93
CA PHE A 26 -2.56 -10.92 4.97
C PHE A 26 -3.38 -9.95 5.82
N SER A 27 -3.97 -8.92 5.20
CA SER A 27 -4.82 -7.95 5.91
C SER A 27 -6.26 -8.44 6.11
N GLY A 28 -6.66 -9.50 5.39
CA GLY A 28 -8.09 -9.86 5.25
C GLY A 28 -8.87 -8.87 4.37
N GLY A 29 -8.18 -7.93 3.70
CA GLY A 29 -8.74 -7.17 2.60
C GLY A 29 -8.87 -8.05 1.34
N LEU A 30 -9.77 -7.63 0.44
CA LEU A 30 -10.17 -8.37 -0.76
C LEU A 30 -8.99 -9.04 -1.49
N ASP A 31 -7.91 -8.30 -1.71
CA ASP A 31 -6.78 -8.77 -2.53
C ASP A 31 -6.03 -9.92 -1.87
N SER A 32 -5.60 -9.72 -0.62
CA SER A 32 -4.92 -10.77 0.15
C SER A 32 -5.81 -11.98 0.40
N SER A 33 -7.12 -11.77 0.56
CA SER A 33 -8.11 -12.83 0.75
C SER A 33 -8.30 -13.67 -0.50
N ILE A 34 -8.34 -13.06 -1.68
CA ILE A 34 -8.38 -13.78 -2.96
C ILE A 34 -7.11 -14.63 -3.12
N LEU A 35 -5.92 -14.05 -2.91
CA LEU A 35 -4.67 -14.80 -3.03
C LEU A 35 -4.57 -15.94 -2.01
N GLY A 36 -4.97 -15.70 -0.76
CA GLY A 36 -5.04 -16.71 0.28
C GLY A 36 -6.01 -17.85 -0.06
N GLN A 37 -7.19 -17.53 -0.59
CA GLN A 37 -8.17 -18.53 -1.02
C GLN A 37 -7.65 -19.39 -2.17
N ILE A 38 -6.97 -18.79 -3.14
CA ILE A 38 -6.35 -19.53 -4.25
C ILE A 38 -5.29 -20.50 -3.71
N LYS A 39 -4.43 -20.07 -2.78
CA LYS A 39 -3.32 -20.87 -2.24
C LYS A 39 -3.67 -21.67 -0.98
N LYS A 40 -4.94 -21.83 -0.63
CA LYS A 40 -5.37 -22.44 0.65
C LYS A 40 -4.83 -23.86 0.88
N ASP A 41 -4.69 -24.64 -0.18
CA ASP A 41 -4.25 -26.05 -0.13
C ASP A 41 -2.73 -26.20 -0.36
N GLN A 42 -1.95 -25.14 -0.13
CA GLN A 42 -0.50 -25.07 -0.44
C GLN A 42 0.38 -24.76 0.78
N ASP A 43 -0.05 -25.16 1.99
CA ASP A 43 0.66 -24.92 3.25
C ASP A 43 1.10 -23.45 3.44
N LEU A 44 0.18 -22.54 3.12
CA LEU A 44 0.44 -21.10 3.18
C LEU A 44 0.37 -20.63 4.64
N ASN A 45 1.34 -19.82 5.05
CA ASN A 45 1.33 -19.10 6.33
C ASN A 45 0.95 -17.65 6.07
N ALA A 46 0.13 -17.06 6.94
CA ALA A 46 -0.31 -15.68 6.84
C ALA A 46 0.27 -14.85 7.97
N LEU A 47 0.68 -13.62 7.66
CA LEU A 47 1.15 -12.65 8.65
C LEU A 47 0.35 -11.35 8.54
N THR A 48 -0.21 -10.90 9.67
CA THR A 48 -0.92 -9.62 9.79
C THR A 48 -0.24 -8.74 10.83
N ILE A 49 -0.10 -7.45 10.52
CA ILE A 49 0.47 -6.44 11.41
C ILE A 49 -0.64 -5.63 12.06
N ILE A 50 -0.66 -5.57 13.39
CA ILE A 50 -1.66 -4.86 14.19
C ILE A 50 -0.95 -3.86 15.11
N ALA A 51 -1.27 -2.57 15.01
CA ALA A 51 -0.83 -1.59 15.99
C ALA A 51 -1.55 -1.84 17.33
N LYS A 52 -0.81 -1.96 18.44
CA LYS A 52 -1.39 -2.24 19.77
C LYS A 52 -2.25 -1.10 20.28
N ASP A 53 -1.76 0.12 20.10
CA ASP A 53 -2.32 1.32 20.72
C ASP A 53 -3.31 2.06 19.81
N PHE A 54 -3.49 1.58 18.57
CA PHE A 54 -4.32 2.23 17.56
C PHE A 54 -5.33 1.26 16.97
N ILE A 55 -6.54 1.77 16.74
CA ILE A 55 -7.62 0.99 16.15
C ILE A 55 -7.36 0.82 14.66
N GLY A 56 -7.40 -0.43 14.21
CA GLY A 56 -7.36 -0.82 12.80
C GLY A 56 -8.41 -1.87 12.48
N THR A 57 -8.70 -2.08 11.20
CA THR A 57 -9.70 -3.07 10.75
C THR A 57 -9.11 -4.44 10.44
N ASP A 58 -7.81 -4.54 10.22
CA ASP A 58 -7.17 -5.77 9.70
C ASP A 58 -7.25 -6.93 10.70
N LEU A 59 -7.29 -6.67 12.01
CA LEU A 59 -7.45 -7.74 13.01
C LEU A 59 -8.71 -8.55 12.76
N THR A 60 -9.86 -7.88 12.68
CA THR A 60 -11.16 -8.52 12.47
C THR A 60 -11.20 -9.28 11.15
N TYR A 61 -10.77 -8.64 10.06
CA TYR A 61 -10.88 -9.23 8.74
C TYR A 61 -9.88 -10.36 8.47
N SER A 62 -8.64 -10.21 8.95
CA SER A 62 -7.64 -11.28 8.86
C SER A 62 -8.09 -12.51 9.64
N GLN A 63 -8.71 -12.36 10.81
CA GLN A 63 -9.26 -13.48 11.59
C GLN A 63 -10.44 -14.17 10.89
N ILE A 64 -11.40 -13.39 10.37
CA ILE A 64 -12.54 -13.92 9.60
C ILE A 64 -12.01 -14.78 8.44
N MET A 65 -11.09 -14.21 7.66
CA MET A 65 -10.57 -14.87 6.48
C MET A 65 -9.61 -16.01 6.81
N GLY A 66 -8.83 -15.87 7.89
CA GLY A 66 -7.95 -16.89 8.40
C GLY A 66 -8.73 -18.17 8.74
N LYS A 67 -9.83 -18.00 9.48
CA LYS A 67 -10.75 -19.08 9.83
C LYS A 67 -11.50 -19.64 8.62
N HIS A 68 -11.98 -18.78 7.72
CA HIS A 68 -12.74 -19.21 6.52
C HIS A 68 -11.89 -20.07 5.59
N ILE A 69 -10.63 -19.67 5.36
CA ILE A 69 -9.71 -20.37 4.46
C ILE A 69 -9.08 -21.59 5.16
N GLY A 70 -8.92 -21.57 6.48
CA GLY A 70 -8.19 -22.60 7.23
C GLY A 70 -6.68 -22.42 7.16
N ILE A 71 -6.20 -21.18 6.99
CA ILE A 71 -4.78 -20.84 6.86
C ILE A 71 -4.15 -20.56 8.23
N HIS A 72 -2.87 -20.92 8.42
CA HIS A 72 -2.15 -20.57 9.65
C HIS A 72 -1.91 -19.06 9.72
N LEU A 73 -2.65 -18.36 10.58
CA LEU A 73 -2.58 -16.91 10.74
C LEU A 73 -1.74 -16.50 11.95
N GLU A 74 -0.62 -15.82 11.68
CA GLU A 74 0.19 -15.14 12.68
C GLU A 74 -0.21 -13.66 12.78
N LEU A 75 -0.54 -13.22 14.00
CA LEU A 75 -0.80 -11.82 14.32
C LEU A 75 0.42 -11.22 15.02
N LYS A 76 1.08 -10.25 14.38
CA LYS A 76 2.15 -9.46 15.01
C LYS A 76 1.58 -8.15 15.53
N TYR A 77 1.48 -8.06 16.85
CA TYR A 77 1.16 -6.83 17.55
C TYR A 77 2.39 -5.94 17.70
N VAL A 78 2.28 -4.68 17.33
CA VAL A 78 3.39 -3.71 17.25
C VAL A 78 3.15 -2.55 18.19
N SER A 79 4.13 -2.25 19.03
CA SER A 79 4.14 -1.07 19.91
C SER A 79 4.47 0.22 19.15
N ILE A 80 4.22 1.38 19.77
CA ILE A 80 4.66 2.68 19.24
C ILE A 80 6.17 2.72 18.99
N ASP A 81 6.99 2.20 19.92
CA ASP A 81 8.45 2.20 19.77
C ASP A 81 8.91 1.37 18.55
N GLU A 82 8.32 0.18 18.35
CA GLU A 82 8.58 -0.62 17.16
C GLU A 82 8.14 0.10 15.87
N MET A 83 7.05 0.88 15.90
CA MET A 83 6.62 1.70 14.75
C MET A 83 7.60 2.85 14.48
N LEU A 84 8.10 3.53 15.52
CA LEU A 84 9.11 4.59 15.39
C LEU A 84 10.43 4.04 14.83
N ASP A 85 10.85 2.85 15.24
CA ASP A 85 12.02 2.20 14.65
C ASP A 85 11.76 1.75 13.20
N ALA A 86 10.55 1.29 12.89
CA ALA A 86 10.14 0.99 11.52
C ALA A 86 10.14 2.24 10.63
N ILE A 87 9.76 3.41 11.15
CA ILE A 87 9.86 4.70 10.43
C ILE A 87 11.31 4.97 10.06
N LYS A 88 12.24 4.87 11.02
CA LYS A 88 13.68 5.09 10.78
C LYS A 88 14.22 4.14 9.70
N GLY A 89 13.88 2.85 9.81
CA GLY A 89 14.25 1.84 8.82
C GLY A 89 13.67 2.14 7.44
N THR A 90 12.41 2.53 7.38
CA THR A 90 11.70 2.85 6.14
C THR A 90 12.31 4.09 5.46
N ILE A 91 12.59 5.16 6.20
CA ILE A 91 13.24 6.36 5.65
C ILE A 91 14.63 6.04 5.10
N LYS A 92 15.43 5.22 5.80
CA LYS A 92 16.75 4.81 5.33
C LYS A 92 16.70 4.09 3.97
N ILE A 93 15.67 3.29 3.75
CA ILE A 93 15.47 2.53 2.51
C ILE A 93 14.87 3.42 1.42
N LEU A 94 13.75 4.08 1.73
CA LEU A 94 12.99 4.84 0.74
C LEU A 94 13.70 6.13 0.33
N LYS A 95 14.52 6.69 1.24
CA LYS A 95 15.28 7.94 1.06
C LYS A 95 14.36 9.11 0.67
N ASN A 96 13.26 9.24 1.40
CA ASN A 96 12.37 10.39 1.34
C ASN A 96 11.78 10.65 2.74
N PHE A 97 10.99 11.72 2.86
CA PHE A 97 10.25 12.09 4.07
C PHE A 97 8.75 12.32 3.76
N ASN A 98 8.23 11.62 2.76
CA ASN A 98 6.82 11.67 2.38
C ASN A 98 6.00 10.95 3.46
N ASP A 99 5.28 11.73 4.26
CA ASP A 99 4.55 11.24 5.43
C ASP A 99 3.49 10.18 5.08
N ILE A 100 2.76 10.37 3.99
CA ILE A 100 1.79 9.39 3.50
C ILE A 100 2.47 8.09 3.07
N GLU A 101 3.55 8.17 2.28
CA GLU A 101 4.24 6.97 1.78
C GLU A 101 4.92 6.20 2.92
N ILE A 102 5.59 6.89 3.85
CA ILE A 102 6.29 6.28 4.98
C ILE A 102 5.29 5.61 5.92
N ARG A 103 4.23 6.31 6.34
CA ARG A 103 3.22 5.76 7.27
C ARG A 103 2.53 4.52 6.72
N ASN A 104 2.37 4.43 5.41
CA ASN A 104 1.87 3.23 4.75
C ASN A 104 2.96 2.15 4.73
N SER A 105 4.16 2.51 4.30
CA SER A 105 5.26 1.56 4.04
C SER A 105 5.89 0.97 5.30
N ILE A 106 5.71 1.58 6.47
CA ILE A 106 6.18 0.97 7.73
C ILE A 106 5.52 -0.38 8.00
N VAL A 107 4.28 -0.59 7.54
CA VAL A 107 3.60 -1.88 7.65
C VAL A 107 4.37 -2.95 6.88
N SER A 108 4.79 -2.61 5.66
CA SER A 108 5.65 -3.45 4.82
C SER A 108 7.01 -3.71 5.43
N TYR A 109 7.64 -2.67 5.97
CA TYR A 109 8.90 -2.83 6.69
C TYR A 109 8.76 -3.80 7.87
N ILE A 110 7.70 -3.68 8.66
CA ILE A 110 7.51 -4.51 9.85
C ILE A 110 7.31 -5.98 9.48
N TYR A 111 6.42 -6.31 8.52
CA TYR A 111 6.22 -7.72 8.17
C TYR A 111 7.45 -8.32 7.49
N LEU A 112 8.12 -7.58 6.61
CA LEU A 112 9.34 -8.05 5.94
C LEU A 112 10.47 -8.26 6.95
N ASN A 113 10.67 -7.34 7.88
CA ASN A 113 11.68 -7.48 8.93
C ASN A 113 11.36 -8.64 9.89
N ALA A 114 10.09 -8.86 10.22
CA ALA A 114 9.68 -10.01 11.03
C ALA A 114 9.97 -11.34 10.32
N LEU A 115 9.68 -11.44 9.01
CA LEU A 115 9.98 -12.60 8.19
C LEU A 115 11.49 -12.83 8.02
N LYS A 116 12.27 -11.75 7.83
CA LYS A 116 13.73 -11.82 7.78
C LYS A 116 14.30 -12.47 9.04
N LYS A 117 13.82 -12.07 10.22
CA LYS A 117 14.23 -12.64 11.51
C LYS A 117 13.87 -14.13 11.66
N LYS A 118 12.90 -14.62 10.87
CA LYS A 118 12.51 -16.03 10.78
C LYS A 118 13.23 -16.78 9.65
N ASN A 119 14.22 -16.17 8.99
CA ASN A 119 14.90 -16.71 7.81
C ASN A 119 13.97 -17.03 6.63
N ILE A 120 12.83 -16.34 6.54
CA ILE A 120 11.92 -16.45 5.40
C ILE A 120 12.39 -15.51 4.30
N THR A 121 12.53 -16.05 3.09
CA THR A 121 13.12 -15.35 1.93
C THR A 121 12.12 -14.99 0.85
N LYS A 122 10.87 -15.46 0.93
CA LYS A 122 9.82 -15.22 -0.07
C LYS A 122 8.49 -14.92 0.60
N ILE A 123 7.76 -13.95 0.05
CA ILE A 123 6.41 -13.60 0.50
C ILE A 123 5.55 -13.19 -0.70
N ILE A 124 4.26 -13.52 -0.68
CA ILE A 124 3.26 -13.02 -1.63
C ILE A 124 2.52 -11.82 -1.04
N THR A 125 2.26 -10.80 -1.85
CA THR A 125 1.50 -9.60 -1.45
C THR A 125 0.36 -9.31 -2.42
N GLY A 126 -0.65 -8.58 -1.94
CA GLY A 126 -1.77 -8.10 -2.77
C GLY A 126 -1.45 -6.83 -3.58
N ASP A 127 -0.17 -6.44 -3.64
CA ASP A 127 0.25 -5.22 -4.33
C ASP A 127 -0.11 -5.25 -5.81
N GLY A 128 -0.44 -4.08 -6.37
CA GLY A 128 -0.84 -3.91 -7.76
C GLY A 128 -2.33 -4.13 -8.03
N ALA A 129 -3.07 -4.77 -7.12
CA ALA A 129 -4.49 -5.03 -7.35
C ALA A 129 -5.30 -3.73 -7.52
N ASP A 130 -4.99 -2.68 -6.75
CA ASP A 130 -5.69 -1.40 -6.83
C ASP A 130 -5.37 -0.64 -8.13
N GLU A 131 -4.12 -0.66 -8.57
CA GLU A 131 -3.62 -0.02 -9.79
C GLU A 131 -4.18 -0.71 -11.05
N ILE A 132 -4.23 -2.04 -11.03
CA ILE A 132 -4.64 -2.83 -12.20
C ILE A 132 -6.16 -2.91 -12.29
N PHE A 133 -6.87 -3.15 -11.18
CA PHE A 133 -8.32 -3.41 -11.18
C PHE A 133 -9.17 -2.23 -10.67
N ALA A 134 -8.64 -1.00 -10.69
CA ALA A 134 -9.36 0.23 -10.30
C ALA A 134 -9.90 0.21 -8.86
N GLY A 135 -9.04 -0.15 -7.90
CA GLY A 135 -9.46 -0.37 -6.52
C GLY A 135 -9.49 0.84 -5.60
N TYR A 136 -8.79 1.91 -5.94
CA TYR A 136 -8.75 3.11 -5.11
C TYR A 136 -10.08 3.86 -5.09
N ASN A 137 -10.50 4.34 -3.91
CA ASN A 137 -11.75 5.08 -3.72
C ASN A 137 -11.88 6.31 -4.65
N PHE A 138 -10.77 6.97 -5.00
CA PHE A 138 -10.79 8.11 -5.93
C PHE A 138 -11.03 7.69 -7.39
N LEU A 139 -10.67 6.46 -7.79
CA LEU A 139 -10.92 5.92 -9.12
C LEU A 139 -12.39 5.55 -9.31
N VAL A 140 -13.01 4.99 -8.27
CA VAL A 140 -14.42 4.58 -8.25
C VAL A 140 -15.37 5.76 -8.50
N LYS A 141 -14.95 6.98 -8.16
CA LYS A 141 -15.74 8.21 -8.33
C LYS A 141 -15.64 8.82 -9.73
N LYS A 142 -14.73 8.34 -10.58
CA LYS A 142 -14.48 8.89 -11.92
C LYS A 142 -15.50 8.42 -12.94
N ASP A 143 -15.70 9.22 -13.99
CA ASP A 143 -16.39 8.75 -15.19
C ASP A 143 -15.51 7.77 -15.99
N HIS A 144 -16.08 7.19 -17.05
CA HIS A 144 -15.40 6.16 -17.84
C HIS A 144 -14.11 6.66 -18.50
N ASP A 145 -14.11 7.87 -19.07
CA ASP A 145 -12.97 8.39 -19.84
C ASP A 145 -11.85 8.83 -18.90
N GLU A 146 -12.20 9.49 -17.80
CA GLU A 146 -11.25 9.82 -16.74
C GLU A 146 -10.63 8.58 -16.13
N LEU A 147 -11.43 7.55 -15.84
CA LEU A 147 -10.94 6.31 -15.27
C LEU A 147 -9.92 5.62 -16.19
N GLN A 148 -10.21 5.52 -17.48
CA GLN A 148 -9.26 4.94 -18.44
C GLN A 148 -7.94 5.72 -18.50
N LYS A 149 -8.01 7.06 -18.55
CA LYS A 149 -6.81 7.92 -18.55
C LYS A 149 -5.99 7.75 -17.27
N GLU A 150 -6.65 7.70 -16.11
CA GLU A 150 -5.97 7.50 -14.83
C GLU A 150 -5.34 6.12 -14.71
N LEU A 151 -6.03 5.05 -15.10
CA LEU A 151 -5.46 3.70 -15.07
C LEU A 151 -4.23 3.60 -15.99
N LYS A 152 -4.31 4.17 -17.20
CA LYS A 152 -3.17 4.23 -18.13
C LYS A 152 -1.99 5.02 -17.56
N ARG A 153 -2.27 6.12 -16.84
CA ARG A 153 -1.24 6.92 -16.15
C ARG A 153 -0.62 6.13 -15.00
N MET A 154 -1.43 5.55 -14.12
CA MET A 154 -1.00 4.78 -12.95
C MET A 154 -0.11 3.61 -13.33
N LYS A 155 -0.48 2.83 -14.37
CA LYS A 155 0.37 1.73 -14.87
C LYS A 155 1.77 2.16 -15.29
N LYS A 156 1.94 3.40 -15.78
CA LYS A 156 3.26 3.92 -16.20
C LYS A 156 4.14 4.39 -15.04
N ILE A 157 3.52 4.74 -13.90
CA ILE A 157 4.22 5.36 -12.78
C ILE A 157 4.16 4.53 -11.49
N MET A 158 3.45 3.39 -11.50
CA MET A 158 3.27 2.56 -10.33
C MET A 158 4.63 2.11 -9.78
N HIS A 159 4.81 2.30 -8.49
CA HIS A 159 5.99 1.87 -7.75
C HIS A 159 5.53 1.21 -6.46
N PHE A 160 6.19 0.13 -6.08
CA PHE A 160 5.82 -0.67 -4.91
C PHE A 160 6.92 -0.57 -3.86
N THR A 161 6.63 0.14 -2.77
CA THR A 161 7.59 0.33 -1.67
C THR A 161 7.92 -0.99 -0.98
N SER A 162 6.96 -1.92 -0.91
CA SER A 162 7.14 -3.29 -0.43
C SER A 162 8.28 -4.00 -1.15
N GLN A 163 8.36 -3.91 -2.48
CA GLN A 163 9.44 -4.51 -3.28
C GLN A 163 10.80 -3.87 -2.97
N LYS A 164 10.85 -2.53 -2.87
CA LYS A 164 12.10 -1.81 -2.54
C LYS A 164 12.63 -2.20 -1.16
N ILE A 165 11.73 -2.27 -0.17
CA ILE A 165 12.06 -2.69 1.19
C ILE A 165 12.48 -4.16 1.23
N ALA A 166 11.78 -5.03 0.51
CA ALA A 166 12.10 -6.45 0.47
C ALA A 166 13.49 -6.71 -0.13
N ASN A 167 13.84 -6.02 -1.22
CA ASN A 167 15.16 -6.11 -1.84
C ASN A 167 16.28 -5.74 -0.86
N GLU A 168 16.14 -4.64 -0.11
CA GLU A 168 17.13 -4.25 0.91
C GLU A 168 17.22 -5.28 2.04
N LEU A 169 16.10 -5.91 2.39
CA LEU A 169 16.05 -6.91 3.44
C LEU A 169 16.49 -8.31 2.97
N GLY A 170 16.72 -8.52 1.68
CA GLY A 170 17.07 -9.83 1.11
C GLY A 170 15.87 -10.78 0.98
N ILE A 171 14.66 -10.25 0.82
CA ILE A 171 13.41 -10.99 0.64
C ILE A 171 12.87 -10.75 -0.77
N SER A 172 12.38 -11.81 -1.41
CA SER A 172 11.63 -11.74 -2.67
C SER A 172 10.14 -11.54 -2.38
N VAL A 173 9.59 -10.44 -2.90
CA VAL A 173 8.14 -10.19 -2.92
C VAL A 173 7.56 -10.69 -4.24
N GLN A 174 6.48 -11.45 -4.15
CA GLN A 174 5.74 -12.01 -5.28
C GLN A 174 4.39 -11.30 -5.39
N MET A 175 4.12 -10.66 -6.53
CA MET A 175 2.94 -9.81 -6.76
C MET A 175 2.13 -10.33 -7.94
N PRO A 176 1.18 -11.27 -7.73
CA PRO A 176 0.44 -11.89 -8.83
C PRO A 176 -0.36 -10.93 -9.70
N PHE A 177 -0.87 -9.84 -9.12
CA PHE A 177 -1.73 -8.90 -9.82
C PHE A 177 -1.01 -8.08 -10.89
N ILE A 178 0.33 -7.96 -10.81
CA ILE A 178 1.14 -7.24 -11.81
C ILE A 178 1.73 -8.17 -12.87
N ASP A 179 1.38 -9.46 -12.88
CA ASP A 179 1.80 -10.36 -13.95
C ASP A 179 1.37 -9.81 -15.32
N GLU A 180 2.26 -9.83 -16.29
CA GLU A 180 2.04 -9.24 -17.61
C GLU A 180 0.79 -9.82 -18.29
N SER A 181 0.48 -11.10 -18.06
CA SER A 181 -0.71 -11.76 -18.58
C SER A 181 -1.99 -11.18 -17.96
N ILE A 182 -1.96 -10.87 -16.66
CA ILE A 182 -3.06 -10.24 -15.94
C ILE A 182 -3.26 -8.82 -16.46
N ILE A 183 -2.19 -8.04 -16.58
CA ILE A 183 -2.24 -6.66 -17.09
C ILE A 183 -2.85 -6.63 -18.50
N LYS A 184 -2.33 -7.46 -19.42
CA LYS A 184 -2.84 -7.57 -20.79
C LYS A 184 -4.30 -7.99 -20.84
N PHE A 185 -4.71 -8.96 -20.01
CA PHE A 185 -6.10 -9.38 -19.92
C PHE A 185 -7.00 -8.21 -19.47
N VAL A 186 -6.60 -7.50 -18.41
CA VAL A 186 -7.36 -6.38 -17.85
C VAL A 186 -7.51 -5.23 -18.85
N GLU A 187 -6.54 -5.02 -19.73
CA GLU A 187 -6.62 -4.01 -20.81
C GLU A 187 -7.69 -4.30 -21.86
N THR A 188 -8.11 -5.55 -21.98
CA THR A 188 -9.20 -5.94 -22.89
C THR A 188 -10.59 -5.77 -22.27
N LEU A 189 -10.67 -5.48 -20.97
CA LEU A 189 -11.93 -5.45 -20.25
C LEU A 189 -12.69 -4.13 -20.48
N PRO A 190 -14.02 -4.18 -20.66
CA PRO A 190 -14.85 -2.99 -20.57
C PRO A 190 -14.79 -2.39 -19.16
N VAL A 191 -14.87 -1.07 -19.07
CA VAL A 191 -14.72 -0.30 -17.81
C VAL A 191 -15.71 -0.74 -16.72
N ASN A 192 -16.92 -1.14 -17.09
CA ASN A 192 -17.95 -1.63 -16.16
C ASN A 192 -17.61 -2.96 -15.48
N LEU A 193 -16.55 -3.65 -15.92
CA LEU A 193 -15.97 -4.81 -15.22
C LEU A 193 -14.86 -4.41 -14.24
N LEU A 194 -14.39 -3.17 -14.27
CA LEU A 194 -13.43 -2.63 -13.29
C LEU A 194 -14.16 -1.90 -12.18
N VAL A 195 -15.12 -1.05 -12.54
CA VAL A 195 -15.96 -0.28 -11.61
C VAL A 195 -17.42 -0.48 -11.96
N ASN A 196 -18.23 -0.88 -10.98
CA ASN A 196 -19.67 -1.01 -11.13
C ASN A 196 -20.39 -0.78 -9.80
N GLN A 197 -21.71 -0.99 -9.76
CA GLN A 197 -22.55 -0.68 -8.61
C GLN A 197 -23.23 -1.93 -8.08
N ASN A 198 -23.25 -2.09 -6.76
CA ASN A 198 -24.09 -3.06 -6.05
C ASN A 198 -24.92 -2.30 -5.00
N ASP A 199 -26.25 -2.44 -5.04
CA ASP A 199 -27.18 -1.78 -4.10
C ASP A 199 -26.96 -0.26 -3.95
N GLY A 200 -26.71 0.42 -5.07
CA GLY A 200 -26.46 1.87 -5.11
C GLY A 200 -25.05 2.31 -4.67
N VAL A 201 -24.21 1.38 -4.22
CA VAL A 201 -22.81 1.64 -3.84
C VAL A 201 -21.87 1.27 -4.99
N LYS A 202 -21.00 2.20 -5.39
CA LYS A 202 -19.98 1.93 -6.41
C LYS A 202 -18.80 1.17 -5.79
N PHE A 203 -18.34 0.14 -6.50
CA PHE A 203 -17.19 -0.67 -6.13
C PHE A 203 -16.17 -0.74 -7.25
N GLY A 204 -14.90 -0.57 -6.90
CA GLY A 204 -13.77 -0.98 -7.73
C GLY A 204 -13.51 -2.48 -7.65
N LYS A 205 -12.59 -2.97 -8.49
CA LYS A 205 -12.25 -4.41 -8.59
C LYS A 205 -13.47 -5.28 -8.87
N TRP A 206 -14.43 -4.78 -9.63
CA TRP A 206 -15.73 -5.43 -9.80
C TRP A 206 -15.62 -6.87 -10.31
N ILE A 207 -14.79 -7.10 -11.34
CA ILE A 207 -14.55 -8.44 -11.89
C ILE A 207 -13.94 -9.40 -10.87
N LEU A 208 -13.06 -8.92 -9.98
CA LEU A 208 -12.48 -9.74 -8.90
C LEU A 208 -13.55 -10.10 -7.87
N ARG A 209 -14.38 -9.13 -7.46
CA ARG A 209 -15.49 -9.39 -6.53
C ARG A 209 -16.44 -10.44 -7.11
N LYS A 210 -16.84 -10.30 -8.37
CA LYS A 210 -17.71 -11.28 -9.06
C LYS A 210 -17.04 -12.63 -9.30
N ALA A 211 -15.74 -12.66 -9.55
CA ALA A 211 -14.99 -13.91 -9.74
C ALA A 211 -14.98 -14.77 -8.47
N PHE A 212 -14.89 -14.14 -7.29
CA PHE A 212 -14.72 -14.82 -6.02
C PHE A 212 -15.94 -14.68 -5.07
N GLU A 213 -17.08 -14.18 -5.55
CA GLU A 213 -18.25 -13.90 -4.70
C GLU A 213 -18.83 -15.13 -4.00
N ASN A 214 -18.64 -16.32 -4.60
CA ASN A 214 -19.07 -17.59 -4.04
C ASN A 214 -17.97 -18.31 -3.23
N ASP A 215 -16.73 -17.81 -3.26
CA ASP A 215 -15.59 -18.42 -2.56
C ASP A 215 -15.30 -17.75 -1.22
N LEU A 216 -15.63 -16.46 -1.08
CA LEU A 216 -15.31 -15.65 0.09
C LEU A 216 -16.59 -15.11 0.77
N PRO A 217 -16.57 -14.83 2.08
CA PRO A 217 -17.70 -14.26 2.80
C PRO A 217 -18.16 -12.91 2.21
N SER A 218 -19.47 -12.67 2.15
CA SER A 218 -20.04 -11.45 1.56
C SER A 218 -19.57 -10.17 2.24
N ASN A 219 -19.35 -10.20 3.56
CA ASN A 219 -18.81 -9.07 4.33
C ASN A 219 -17.34 -8.78 4.03
N VAL A 220 -16.62 -9.65 3.31
CA VAL A 220 -15.26 -9.43 2.80
C VAL A 220 -15.29 -9.08 1.32
N ILE A 221 -16.09 -9.79 0.50
CA ILE A 221 -16.20 -9.52 -0.94
C ILE A 221 -16.75 -8.12 -1.22
N TRP A 222 -17.70 -7.65 -0.42
CA TRP A 222 -18.40 -6.38 -0.65
C TRP A 222 -18.03 -5.30 0.37
N ARG A 223 -16.91 -5.44 1.09
CA ARG A 223 -16.40 -4.37 1.96
C ARG A 223 -15.85 -3.20 1.17
N GLU A 224 -15.92 -2.02 1.78
CA GLU A 224 -15.21 -0.83 1.31
C GLU A 224 -13.69 -0.99 1.42
N LYS A 225 -12.96 -0.28 0.55
CA LYS A 225 -11.50 -0.29 0.56
C LYS A 225 -11.00 0.48 1.77
N THR A 226 -10.27 -0.22 2.63
CA THR A 226 -9.46 0.38 3.70
C THR A 226 -8.00 0.48 3.22
N PRO A 227 -7.36 1.65 3.29
CA PRO A 227 -5.92 1.78 3.06
C PRO A 227 -5.10 0.99 4.09
N MET A 228 -3.85 0.64 3.76
CA MET A 228 -3.02 -0.23 4.60
C MET A 228 -2.72 0.37 5.99
N GLN A 229 -2.52 1.68 6.07
CA GLN A 229 -2.29 2.39 7.31
C GLN A 229 -3.53 2.44 8.22
N ASP A 230 -4.72 2.51 7.63
CA ASP A 230 -5.99 2.46 8.36
C ASP A 230 -6.32 1.03 8.80
N GLY A 231 -5.99 0.05 7.94
CA GLY A 231 -6.17 -1.37 8.21
C GLY A 231 -5.36 -1.83 9.42
N SER A 232 -4.06 -1.55 9.40
CA SER A 232 -3.12 -1.92 10.47
C SER A 232 -3.19 -1.02 11.71
N GLY A 233 -3.77 0.18 11.59
CA GLY A 233 -3.86 1.18 12.66
C GLY A 233 -2.71 2.20 12.69
N THR A 234 -1.72 2.13 11.79
CA THR A 234 -0.60 3.10 11.76
C THR A 234 -1.04 4.53 11.44
N VAL A 235 -2.25 4.74 10.94
CA VAL A 235 -2.87 6.08 10.82
C VAL A 235 -2.93 6.83 12.17
N GLY A 236 -2.95 6.10 13.29
CA GLY A 236 -2.90 6.68 14.64
C GLY A 236 -1.64 7.49 14.95
N LEU A 237 -0.55 7.29 14.20
CA LEU A 237 0.69 8.07 14.33
C LEU A 237 0.47 9.58 14.10
N ILE A 238 -0.50 9.96 13.26
CA ILE A 238 -0.85 11.38 13.03
C ILE A 238 -1.23 12.03 14.37
N LYS A 239 -2.21 11.43 15.07
CA LYS A 239 -2.69 11.93 16.37
C LYS A 239 -1.60 11.87 17.44
N MET A 240 -0.74 10.85 17.39
CA MET A 240 0.39 10.72 18.30
C MET A 240 1.36 11.90 18.15
N PHE A 241 1.81 12.20 16.92
CA PHE A 241 2.70 13.33 16.66
C PHE A 241 2.03 14.68 16.97
N ASP A 242 0.74 14.81 16.68
CA ASP A 242 -0.02 16.02 17.03
C ASP A 242 -0.08 16.30 18.53
N SER A 243 -0.07 15.24 19.34
CA SER A 243 -0.11 15.32 20.80
C SER A 243 1.27 15.52 21.42
N VAL A 244 2.31 14.91 20.84
CA VAL A 244 3.69 14.96 21.38
C VAL A 244 4.41 16.25 20.98
N ILE A 245 4.17 16.76 19.79
CA ILE A 245 4.82 17.98 19.28
C ILE A 245 3.88 19.15 19.51
N THR A 246 4.30 20.13 20.32
CA THR A 246 3.50 21.34 20.56
C THR A 246 3.53 22.28 19.35
N ASP A 247 2.53 23.15 19.24
CA ASP A 247 2.44 24.11 18.12
C ASP A 247 3.60 25.10 18.12
N ASP A 248 4.11 25.48 19.30
CA ASP A 248 5.25 26.39 19.41
C ASP A 248 6.54 25.72 18.95
N ILE A 249 6.80 24.47 19.37
CA ILE A 249 7.95 23.68 18.88
C ILE A 249 7.84 23.49 17.36
N PHE A 250 6.64 23.19 16.86
CA PHE A 250 6.41 23.01 15.42
C PHE A 250 6.72 24.30 14.65
N LYS A 251 6.19 25.46 15.09
CA LYS A 251 6.45 26.76 14.45
C LYS A 251 7.93 27.14 14.47
N GLU A 252 8.60 26.95 15.61
CA GLU A 252 10.03 27.26 15.75
C GLU A 252 10.89 26.42 14.79
N LYS A 253 10.72 25.09 14.84
CA LYS A 253 11.50 24.16 14.01
C LYS A 253 11.23 24.35 12.52
N THR A 254 9.97 24.52 12.12
CA THR A 254 9.63 24.71 10.71
C THR A 254 10.15 26.04 10.16
N LYS A 255 10.15 27.12 10.96
CA LYS A 255 10.78 28.39 10.56
C LYS A 255 12.29 28.22 10.34
N LYS A 256 12.97 27.50 11.24
CA LYS A 256 14.40 27.19 11.13
C LYS A 256 14.70 26.36 9.88
N ILE A 257 13.97 25.27 9.66
CA ILE A 257 14.09 24.41 8.46
C ILE A 257 13.86 25.21 7.17
N LYS A 258 12.86 26.10 7.17
CA LYS A 258 12.59 26.96 6.01
C LYS A 258 13.75 27.92 5.73
N SER A 259 14.39 28.48 6.76
CA SER A 259 15.54 29.38 6.57
C SER A 259 16.83 28.66 6.18
N GLU A 260 17.09 27.48 6.74
CA GLU A 260 18.35 26.75 6.54
C GLU A 260 18.34 25.89 5.27
N ASP A 261 17.22 25.21 5.02
CA ASP A 261 17.13 24.17 3.99
C ASP A 261 16.19 24.57 2.83
N ASN A 262 15.48 25.69 2.96
CA ASN A 262 14.39 26.09 2.07
C ASN A 262 13.33 24.99 1.87
N VAL A 263 13.06 24.21 2.92
CA VAL A 263 12.03 23.17 2.94
C VAL A 263 10.80 23.64 3.71
N THR A 264 9.62 23.40 3.17
CA THR A 264 8.32 23.65 3.79
C THR A 264 7.79 22.34 4.38
N ILE A 265 7.62 22.31 5.69
CA ILE A 265 7.05 21.18 6.45
C ILE A 265 5.58 21.47 6.74
N ARG A 266 4.70 20.50 6.43
CA ARG A 266 3.24 20.71 6.47
C ARG A 266 2.55 20.14 7.70
N THR A 267 3.12 19.08 8.29
CA THR A 267 2.53 18.33 9.41
C THR A 267 3.57 18.02 10.47
N LYS A 268 3.15 17.87 11.74
CA LYS A 268 4.03 17.47 12.85
C LYS A 268 4.68 16.10 12.62
N GLU A 269 3.98 15.19 11.95
CA GLU A 269 4.54 13.92 11.47
C GLU A 269 5.65 14.15 10.44
N SER A 270 5.40 14.94 9.39
CA SER A 270 6.42 15.24 8.38
C SER A 270 7.63 15.98 8.95
N LEU A 271 7.47 16.75 10.05
CA LEU A 271 8.58 17.34 10.77
C LEU A 271 9.50 16.26 11.32
N HIS A 272 8.95 15.28 12.04
CA HIS A 272 9.73 14.18 12.61
C HIS A 272 10.47 13.38 11.54
N TYR A 273 9.79 13.08 10.42
CA TYR A 273 10.40 12.33 9.32
C TYR A 273 11.50 13.13 8.63
N TYR A 274 11.30 14.44 8.44
CA TYR A 274 12.29 15.31 7.83
C TYR A 274 13.54 15.46 8.70
N GLU A 275 13.40 15.63 10.01
CA GLU A 275 14.55 15.74 10.93
C GLU A 275 15.43 14.48 10.83
N PHE A 276 14.82 13.30 10.90
CA PHE A 276 15.55 12.05 10.73
C PHE A 276 16.15 11.89 9.32
N TYR A 277 15.42 12.31 8.28
CA TYR A 277 15.93 12.31 6.90
C TYR A 277 17.18 13.19 6.78
N LYS A 278 17.14 14.42 7.30
CA LYS A 278 18.23 15.41 7.24
C LYS A 278 19.50 14.95 7.96
N GLU A 279 19.37 14.16 9.02
CA GLU A 279 20.52 13.55 9.70
C GLU A 279 21.30 12.55 8.85
N ASN A 280 20.63 11.90 7.88
CA ASN A 280 21.19 10.78 7.12
C ASN A 280 21.40 11.09 5.63
N PHE A 281 20.66 12.07 5.10
CA PHE A 281 20.56 12.31 3.66
C PHE A 281 20.47 13.80 3.32
N LYS A 282 20.71 14.11 2.05
CA LYS A 282 20.45 15.43 1.45
C LYS A 282 19.40 15.27 0.36
N ILE A 283 18.58 16.30 0.13
CA ILE A 283 17.64 16.29 -0.99
C ILE A 283 18.47 16.34 -2.29
N PRO A 284 18.26 15.40 -3.24
CA PRO A 284 18.98 15.43 -4.52
C PRO A 284 18.71 16.72 -5.29
N GLU A 285 19.74 17.27 -5.91
CA GLU A 285 19.61 18.43 -6.80
C GLU A 285 18.81 18.05 -8.06
N CYS A 286 17.99 18.98 -8.54
CA CYS A 286 17.19 18.76 -9.75
C CYS A 286 18.08 18.89 -10.98
N THR A 287 18.21 17.83 -11.78
CA THR A 287 19.08 17.85 -12.96
C THR A 287 18.47 18.61 -14.15
N ASN A 288 17.14 18.73 -14.22
CA ASN A 288 16.43 19.26 -15.40
C ASN A 288 15.75 20.63 -15.20
N GLY A 289 15.99 21.33 -14.09
CA GLY A 289 15.60 22.74 -13.82
C GLY A 289 14.11 23.11 -13.79
N ASN A 290 13.23 22.43 -14.52
CA ASN A 290 11.88 22.93 -14.82
C ASN A 290 10.73 22.21 -14.10
N ASN A 291 10.99 21.19 -13.27
CA ASN A 291 9.94 20.46 -12.56
C ASN A 291 10.31 20.18 -11.09
N GLN A 292 10.45 21.23 -10.29
CA GLN A 292 10.79 21.14 -8.88
C GLN A 292 9.57 21.27 -7.97
N CYS A 293 9.58 20.54 -6.86
CA CYS A 293 8.60 20.71 -5.81
C CYS A 293 8.82 22.02 -5.07
N SER A 294 7.77 22.85 -4.96
CA SER A 294 7.82 24.13 -4.24
C SER A 294 7.94 24.00 -2.72
N ASP A 295 7.74 22.80 -2.16
CA ASP A 295 7.97 22.55 -0.73
C ASP A 295 9.36 22.03 -0.41
N CYS A 296 10.01 21.29 -1.30
CA CYS A 296 11.29 20.65 -0.94
C CYS A 296 12.36 20.70 -2.03
N ASN A 297 12.10 21.39 -3.14
CA ASN A 297 13.00 21.58 -4.29
C ASN A 297 13.43 20.29 -5.02
N ALA A 298 12.94 19.13 -4.59
CA ALA A 298 13.18 17.85 -5.24
C ALA A 298 12.51 17.79 -6.62
N GLU A 299 13.12 17.07 -7.56
CA GLU A 299 12.55 16.82 -8.87
C GLU A 299 11.23 16.04 -8.75
N ILE A 300 10.21 16.52 -9.48
CA ILE A 300 8.93 15.84 -9.61
C ILE A 300 8.98 14.95 -10.85
N VAL A 301 8.65 13.67 -10.67
CA VAL A 301 8.53 12.72 -11.78
C VAL A 301 7.43 13.17 -12.75
N SER A 302 7.71 13.15 -14.04
CA SER A 302 6.76 13.48 -15.11
C SER A 302 5.44 12.71 -14.95
N ASN A 303 4.31 13.42 -15.03
CA ASN A 303 2.94 12.89 -14.82
C ASN A 303 2.60 12.43 -13.40
N SER A 304 3.45 12.71 -12.40
CA SER A 304 3.04 12.61 -10.99
C SER A 304 2.05 13.73 -10.66
N LYS A 305 1.20 13.48 -9.67
CA LYS A 305 0.30 14.50 -9.09
C LYS A 305 0.75 14.96 -7.71
N PHE A 306 1.78 14.31 -7.15
CA PHE A 306 2.33 14.58 -5.84
C PHE A 306 3.85 14.53 -5.87
N CYS A 307 4.50 15.16 -4.89
CA CYS A 307 5.95 15.06 -4.72
C CYS A 307 6.31 13.75 -4.01
N GLY A 308 7.13 12.90 -4.64
CA GLY A 308 7.62 11.66 -4.03
C GLY A 308 8.58 11.87 -2.84
N MET A 309 9.21 13.05 -2.74
CA MET A 309 10.15 13.36 -1.67
C MET A 309 9.46 13.78 -0.37
N CYS A 310 8.52 14.73 -0.45
CA CYS A 310 7.88 15.32 0.74
C CYS A 310 6.38 15.07 0.83
N GLY A 311 5.76 14.39 -0.15
CA GLY A 311 4.32 14.12 -0.16
C GLY A 311 3.43 15.31 -0.55
N ARG A 312 3.97 16.43 -1.05
CA ARG A 312 3.18 17.60 -1.47
C ARG A 312 2.10 17.19 -2.47
N PHE A 313 0.84 17.51 -2.18
CA PHE A 313 -0.30 17.31 -3.06
C PHE A 313 -1.37 18.40 -2.81
N PRO A 314 -1.93 19.03 -3.86
CA PRO A 314 -1.50 18.95 -5.26
C PRO A 314 -0.13 19.63 -5.48
N ILE A 315 0.57 19.22 -6.54
CA ILE A 315 1.80 19.90 -7.01
C ILE A 315 1.47 21.17 -7.78
#